data_AF-A0A926I100-F1
#
_entry.id   AF-A0A926I100-F1
#
_cell.length_a   1.000
_cell.length_b   1.000
_cell.length_c   1.000
_cell.angle_alpha   90.00
_cell.angle_beta   90.00
_cell.angle_gamma   90.00
#
_symmetry.space_group_name_H-M   'P 1'
#
loop_
_entity.id
_entity.type
_entity.pdbx_description
1 polymer ?
#
loop_
_entity_poly.entity_id
_entity_poly.type
_entity_poly.pdbx_seq_one_letter_code
_entity_poly.pdbx_strand_id
1 'polypeptide(L)'
;MILKIQNNRDPSRQNSCTPLRFSPSPKRCVRSSGYDEDNCAQQLVRIASGQYGLCWPDEVYRSLAVYTGGMGIGQICGGLLGAAAVFGLLCDEKTARRLSLLLFQQCQAEFGSLSCPRLRAQFSSCDDLILDIFHKMDRLLRHEGLFYHR
;
A
#
# COMPACT_ATOMS: atom_id res chain seq x y z
N MET A 1 13.15 -9.47 -29.27
CA MET A 1 11.70 -9.66 -29.48
C MET A 1 10.99 -8.61 -28.62
N ILE A 2 10.60 -7.48 -29.21
CA ILE A 2 9.93 -6.38 -28.50
C ILE A 2 8.42 -6.63 -28.58
N LEU A 3 7.79 -6.94 -27.46
CA LEU A 3 6.33 -7.09 -27.39
C LEU A 3 5.67 -5.72 -27.59
N LYS A 4 4.97 -5.55 -28.71
CA LYS A 4 4.05 -4.43 -28.94
C LYS A 4 2.86 -4.61 -28.00
N ILE A 5 2.85 -3.89 -26.87
CA ILE A 5 1.68 -3.78 -26.00
C ILE A 5 0.65 -2.92 -26.74
N GLN A 6 -0.41 -3.55 -27.24
CA GLN A 6 -1.54 -2.83 -27.84
C GLN A 6 -2.28 -2.05 -26.74
N ASN A 7 -2.14 -0.72 -26.78
CA ASN A 7 -2.79 0.22 -25.89
C ASN A 7 -4.26 0.40 -26.29
N ASN A 8 -5.15 -0.44 -25.77
CA ASN A 8 -6.59 -0.27 -25.95
C ASN A 8 -7.12 0.68 -24.86
N ARG A 9 -6.84 1.98 -25.01
CA ARG A 9 -7.40 3.03 -24.16
C ARG A 9 -8.74 3.46 -24.71
N ASP A 10 -9.81 3.03 -24.05
CA ASP A 10 -11.15 3.59 -24.22
C ASP A 10 -11.19 5.00 -23.59
N PRO A 11 -11.41 6.07 -24.40
CA PRO A 11 -11.38 7.46 -23.94
C PRO A 11 -12.56 7.85 -23.03
N SER A 12 -13.52 6.96 -22.79
CA SER A 12 -14.70 7.22 -21.93
C SER A 12 -14.49 6.94 -20.43
N ARG A 13 -13.35 6.34 -20.02
CA ARG A 13 -13.04 6.03 -18.60
C ARG A 13 -12.34 7.18 -17.85
N GLN A 14 -12.88 8.38 -17.90
CA GLN A 14 -12.44 9.47 -17.01
C GLN A 14 -13.23 9.41 -15.70
N ASN A 15 -12.71 8.68 -14.72
CA ASN A 15 -13.32 8.61 -13.38
C ASN A 15 -12.97 9.87 -12.58
N SER A 16 -13.95 10.75 -12.41
CA SER A 16 -13.86 11.96 -11.59
C SER A 16 -13.69 11.61 -10.10
N CYS A 17 -12.52 11.90 -9.51
CA CYS A 17 -12.36 11.91 -8.04
C CYS A 17 -13.07 13.16 -7.49
N THR A 18 -14.19 12.98 -6.79
CA THR A 18 -14.81 14.03 -5.98
C THR A 18 -14.40 13.83 -4.51
N PRO A 19 -13.90 14.86 -3.81
CA PRO A 19 -13.56 14.74 -2.40
C PRO A 19 -14.84 14.70 -1.55
N LEU A 20 -15.08 13.59 -0.84
CA LEU A 20 -16.22 13.44 0.06
C LEU A 20 -15.88 13.96 1.47
N ARG A 21 -16.86 14.66 2.05
CA ARG A 21 -16.83 15.15 3.43
C ARG A 21 -16.83 13.97 4.41
N PHE A 22 -15.99 14.10 5.44
CA PHE A 22 -15.69 13.13 6.49
C PHE A 22 -16.95 12.66 7.24
N SER A 23 -17.05 11.35 7.50
CA SER A 23 -17.88 10.76 8.56
C SER A 23 -17.07 9.67 9.27
N PRO A 24 -17.08 9.60 10.62
CA PRO A 24 -16.10 8.87 11.42
C PRO A 24 -16.45 7.38 11.59
N SER A 25 -16.74 6.68 10.50
CA SER A 25 -16.98 5.24 10.54
C SER A 25 -16.37 4.58 9.30
N PRO A 26 -15.75 3.39 9.41
CA PRO A 26 -15.11 2.70 8.29
C PRO A 26 -16.21 2.10 7.39
N LYS A 27 -17.01 2.96 6.75
CA LYS A 27 -17.97 2.59 5.73
C LYS A 27 -17.36 2.88 4.37
N ARG A 28 -16.49 1.93 4.00
CA ARG A 28 -16.38 1.34 2.67
C ARG A 28 -16.18 2.36 1.53
N CYS A 29 -14.93 2.55 1.14
CA CYS A 29 -14.61 2.86 -0.25
C CYS A 29 -15.06 1.68 -1.12
N VAL A 30 -16.35 1.60 -1.46
CA VAL A 30 -16.86 0.66 -2.46
C VAL A 30 -16.38 1.19 -3.81
N ARG A 31 -15.47 0.45 -4.45
CA ARG A 31 -15.41 0.45 -5.90
C ARG A 31 -16.18 -0.74 -6.45
N SER A 32 -17.16 -0.44 -7.28
CA SER A 32 -17.70 -1.31 -8.30
C SER A 32 -16.66 -1.50 -9.41
N SER A 33 -15.78 -2.50 -9.30
CA SER A 33 -15.05 -3.06 -10.44
C SER A 33 -14.51 -4.44 -10.05
N GLY A 34 -14.97 -5.47 -10.75
CA GLY A 34 -14.74 -6.88 -10.42
C GLY A 34 -13.29 -7.34 -10.44
N TYR A 35 -12.65 -7.26 -9.27
CA TYR A 35 -11.53 -8.10 -8.86
C TYR A 35 -11.85 -8.57 -7.43
N ASP A 36 -11.89 -9.87 -7.22
CA ASP A 36 -12.06 -10.49 -5.91
C ASP A 36 -10.97 -9.98 -4.96
N GLU A 37 -11.38 -9.49 -3.78
CA GLU A 37 -10.62 -9.03 -2.61
C GLU A 37 -9.20 -8.47 -2.82
N ASP A 38 -8.98 -7.18 -2.48
CA ASP A 38 -7.65 -6.53 -2.55
C ASP A 38 -6.58 -7.36 -1.80
N ASN A 39 -5.39 -7.47 -2.38
CA ASN A 39 -4.24 -8.09 -1.70
C ASN A 39 -3.63 -7.16 -0.64
N CYS A 40 -2.70 -7.67 0.17
CA CYS A 40 -2.09 -6.93 1.28
C CYS A 40 -1.44 -5.59 0.86
N ALA A 41 -0.81 -5.54 -0.31
CA ALA A 41 -0.18 -4.32 -0.82
C ALA A 41 -1.23 -3.28 -1.23
N GLN A 42 -2.26 -3.71 -1.97
CA GLN A 42 -3.38 -2.88 -2.39
C GLN A 42 -4.15 -2.33 -1.19
N GLN A 43 -4.46 -3.18 -0.20
CA GLN A 43 -5.14 -2.78 1.03
C GLN A 43 -4.36 -1.70 1.79
N LEU A 44 -3.04 -1.87 1.96
CA LEU A 44 -2.24 -0.87 2.68
C LEU A 44 -2.24 0.48 1.95
N VAL A 45 -2.12 0.49 0.62
CA VAL A 45 -2.20 1.73 -0.17
C VAL A 45 -3.60 2.36 -0.08
N ARG A 46 -4.67 1.57 0.00
CA ARG A 46 -6.03 2.09 0.25
C ARG A 46 -6.16 2.72 1.63
N ILE A 47 -5.60 2.09 2.67
CA ILE A 47 -5.59 2.65 4.03
C ILE A 47 -4.86 3.99 4.03
N ALA A 48 -3.68 4.07 3.41
CA ALA A 48 -2.93 5.32 3.26
C ALA A 48 -3.68 6.39 2.45
N SER A 49 -4.32 6.00 1.35
CA SER A 49 -5.18 6.89 0.55
C SER A 49 -6.29 7.49 1.40
N GLY A 50 -6.97 6.68 2.23
CA GLY A 50 -7.99 7.14 3.17
C GLY A 50 -7.42 8.05 4.27
N GLN A 51 -6.31 7.67 4.90
CA GLN A 51 -5.68 8.42 5.99
C GLN A 51 -5.22 9.81 5.54
N TYR A 52 -4.57 9.90 4.38
CA TYR A 52 -3.96 11.14 3.90
C TYR A 52 -4.91 11.96 3.00
N GLY A 53 -6.13 11.46 2.75
CA GLY A 53 -7.11 12.14 1.88
C GLY A 53 -6.66 12.25 0.43
N LEU A 54 -5.93 11.24 -0.07
CA LEU A 54 -5.35 11.22 -1.41
C LEU A 54 -6.09 10.22 -2.31
N CYS A 55 -6.28 10.56 -3.58
CA CYS A 55 -6.89 9.69 -4.59
C CYS A 55 -5.81 9.26 -5.58
N TRP A 56 -5.47 7.97 -5.63
CA TRP A 56 -4.49 7.43 -6.58
C TRP A 56 -5.17 6.87 -7.82
N PRO A 57 -4.54 6.97 -9.01
CA PRO A 57 -5.08 6.39 -10.23
C PRO A 57 -5.04 4.85 -10.19
N ASP A 58 -5.90 4.20 -10.96
CA ASP A 58 -6.11 2.75 -10.95
C ASP A 58 -4.85 1.97 -11.31
N GLU A 59 -4.00 2.57 -12.14
CA GLU A 59 -2.69 2.07 -12.52
C GLU A 59 -1.83 1.76 -11.29
N VAL A 60 -1.89 2.57 -10.23
CA VAL A 60 -1.16 2.33 -8.98
C VAL A 60 -1.63 1.01 -8.36
N TYR A 61 -2.93 0.84 -8.16
CA TYR A 61 -3.49 -0.38 -7.57
C TYR A 61 -3.27 -1.62 -8.44
N ARG A 62 -3.37 -1.48 -9.76
CA ARG A 62 -3.10 -2.58 -10.70
C ARG A 62 -1.62 -2.99 -10.69
N SER A 63 -0.71 -2.03 -10.53
CA SER A 63 0.72 -2.32 -10.41
C SER A 63 1.08 -3.16 -9.18
N LEU A 64 0.20 -3.13 -8.16
CA LEU A 64 0.38 -3.87 -6.91
C LEU A 64 -0.28 -5.26 -6.91
N ALA A 65 -1.01 -5.63 -7.96
CA ALA A 65 -1.83 -6.85 -8.00
C ALA A 65 -1.01 -8.15 -7.82
N VAL A 66 0.28 -8.13 -8.13
CA VAL A 66 1.19 -9.30 -8.04
C VAL A 66 1.69 -9.60 -6.62
N TYR A 67 1.50 -8.69 -5.66
CA TYR A 67 2.08 -8.79 -4.31
C TYR A 67 1.23 -9.59 -3.31
N THR A 68 0.72 -10.74 -3.75
CA THR A 68 -0.07 -11.68 -2.91
C THR A 68 0.83 -12.81 -2.41
N GLY A 69 0.70 -13.21 -1.13
CA GLY A 69 1.42 -14.38 -0.58
C GLY A 69 2.95 -14.32 -0.67
N GLY A 70 3.53 -13.12 -0.64
CA GLY A 70 4.96 -12.91 -0.90
C GLY A 70 5.35 -13.22 -2.35
N MET A 71 4.58 -12.68 -3.29
CA MET A 71 4.69 -12.92 -4.74
C MET A 71 4.45 -14.38 -5.16
N GLY A 72 3.64 -15.12 -4.39
CA GLY A 72 3.38 -16.54 -4.61
C GLY A 72 4.54 -17.49 -4.23
N ILE A 73 5.69 -16.95 -3.84
CA ILE A 73 6.89 -17.72 -3.45
C ILE A 73 7.27 -17.54 -1.98
N GLY A 74 6.38 -16.94 -1.18
CA GLY A 74 6.58 -16.77 0.26
C GLY A 74 7.75 -15.85 0.63
N GLN A 75 8.18 -14.96 -0.27
CA GLN A 75 9.23 -13.97 0.00
C GLN A 75 8.64 -12.76 0.73
N ILE A 76 9.13 -11.55 0.46
CA ILE A 76 8.79 -10.34 1.21
C ILE A 76 7.26 -10.11 1.31
N CYS A 77 6.78 -9.73 2.49
CA CYS A 77 5.38 -9.45 2.75
C CYS A 77 4.83 -8.34 1.81
N GLY A 78 3.65 -8.58 1.23
CA GLY A 78 2.99 -7.60 0.36
C GLY A 78 2.63 -6.29 1.07
N GLY A 79 2.28 -6.32 2.36
CA GLY A 79 2.04 -5.11 3.14
C GLY A 79 3.29 -4.21 3.21
N LEU A 80 4.46 -4.79 3.44
CA LEU A 80 5.73 -4.04 3.44
C LEU A 80 6.02 -3.37 2.10
N LEU A 81 5.73 -4.06 0.98
CA LEU A 81 5.86 -3.49 -0.35
C LEU A 81 4.83 -2.39 -0.62
N GLY A 82 3.60 -2.56 -0.15
CA GLY A 82 2.59 -1.50 -0.16
C GLY A 82 3.09 -0.25 0.56
N ALA A 83 3.71 -0.39 1.74
CA ALA A 83 4.23 0.74 2.50
C ALA A 83 5.38 1.44 1.78
N ALA A 84 6.30 0.68 1.18
CA ALA A 84 7.34 1.23 0.31
C ALA A 84 6.77 1.99 -0.90
N ALA A 85 5.68 1.49 -1.49
CA ALA A 85 4.98 2.18 -2.56
C ALA A 85 4.37 3.50 -2.07
N VAL A 86 3.76 3.53 -0.88
CA VAL A 86 3.26 4.77 -0.26
C VAL A 86 4.38 5.79 -0.07
N PHE A 87 5.56 5.37 0.41
CA PHE A 87 6.70 6.26 0.50
C PHE A 87 7.10 6.85 -0.86
N GLY A 88 7.15 6.02 -1.91
CA GLY A 88 7.44 6.46 -3.27
C GLY A 88 6.37 7.37 -3.89
N LEU A 89 5.12 7.28 -3.44
CA LEU A 89 4.04 8.16 -3.87
C LEU A 89 4.07 9.52 -3.15
N LEU A 90 4.64 9.59 -1.95
CA LEU A 90 4.59 10.78 -1.08
C LEU A 90 5.91 11.55 -1.01
N CYS A 91 7.04 10.91 -1.31
CA CYS A 91 8.37 11.45 -1.08
C CYS A 91 9.21 11.42 -2.37
N ASP A 92 10.31 12.18 -2.38
CA ASP A 92 11.37 11.98 -3.38
C ASP A 92 12.04 10.60 -3.21
N GLU A 93 12.73 10.14 -4.25
CA GLU A 93 13.35 8.80 -4.30
C GLU A 93 14.30 8.55 -3.12
N LYS A 94 15.12 9.54 -2.73
CA LYS A 94 16.12 9.38 -1.67
C LYS A 94 15.43 9.19 -0.32
N THR A 95 14.42 10.00 -0.04
CA THR A 95 13.62 9.90 1.18
C THR A 95 12.82 8.60 1.21
N ALA A 96 12.15 8.25 0.11
CA ALA A 96 11.37 7.03 0.00
C ALA A 96 12.20 5.77 0.24
N ARG A 97 13.40 5.70 -0.36
CA ARG A 97 14.34 4.60 -0.17
C ARG A 97 14.80 4.49 1.29
N ARG A 98 15.17 5.61 1.92
CA ARG A 98 15.60 5.61 3.32
C ARG A 98 14.49 5.15 4.26
N LEU A 99 13.27 5.68 4.08
CA LEU A 99 12.13 5.29 4.89
C LEU A 99 11.76 3.82 4.72
N SER A 100 11.80 3.30 3.50
CA SER A 100 11.60 1.87 3.23
C SER A 100 12.61 1.01 3.98
N LEU A 101 13.90 1.39 3.95
CA LEU A 101 14.95 0.68 4.69
C LEU A 101 14.72 0.73 6.21
N LEU A 102 14.35 1.88 6.77
CA LEU A 102 14.07 2.02 8.19
C LEU A 102 12.87 1.15 8.62
N LEU A 103 11.78 1.16 7.84
CA LEU A 103 10.63 0.30 8.09
C LEU A 103 11.02 -1.18 8.06
N PHE A 104 11.76 -1.60 7.04
CA PHE A 104 12.17 -3.00 6.89
C PHE A 104 13.13 -3.42 8.01
N GLN A 105 14.03 -2.54 8.44
CA GLN A 105 14.90 -2.82 9.58
C GLN A 105 14.11 -2.94 10.88
N GLN A 106 13.12 -2.06 11.12
CA GLN A 106 12.23 -2.16 12.28
C GLN A 106 11.48 -3.51 12.29
N CYS A 107 10.86 -3.88 11.18
CA CYS A 107 10.13 -5.14 11.08
C CYS A 107 11.06 -6.37 11.18
N GLN A 108 12.26 -6.32 10.59
CA GLN A 108 13.22 -7.42 10.68
C GLN A 108 13.74 -7.60 12.11
N ALA A 109 13.97 -6.51 12.84
CA ALA A 109 14.42 -6.54 14.23
C ALA A 109 13.31 -7.07 15.16
N GLU A 110 12.07 -6.67 14.92
CA GLU A 110 10.92 -7.03 15.75
C GLU A 110 10.42 -8.47 15.49
N PHE A 111 10.28 -8.84 14.22
CA PHE A 111 9.66 -10.12 13.83
C PHE A 111 10.67 -11.19 13.43
N GLY A 112 11.96 -10.88 13.38
CA GLY A 112 13.03 -11.80 12.98
C GLY A 112 12.98 -12.22 11.50
N SER A 113 12.08 -11.64 10.69
CA SER A 113 11.95 -11.91 9.26
C SER A 113 11.23 -10.76 8.56
N LEU A 114 11.28 -10.75 7.23
CA LEU A 114 10.43 -9.94 6.33
C LEU A 114 9.53 -10.80 5.42
N SER A 115 9.68 -12.13 5.47
CA SER A 115 8.95 -13.04 4.61
C SER A 115 7.49 -13.22 5.04
N CYS A 116 6.58 -13.18 4.07
CA CYS A 116 5.14 -13.29 4.23
C CYS A 116 4.70 -14.42 5.18
N PRO A 117 5.13 -15.70 4.99
CA PRO A 117 4.69 -16.78 5.88
C PRO A 117 5.19 -16.62 7.32
N ARG A 118 6.40 -16.06 7.52
CA ARG A 118 6.95 -15.86 8.87
C ARG A 118 6.30 -14.70 9.59
N LEU A 119 5.95 -13.62 8.88
CA LEU A 119 5.19 -12.52 9.47
C LEU A 119 3.77 -12.95 9.77
N ARG A 120 3.07 -13.58 8.79
CA ARG A 120 1.68 -14.02 8.99
C ARG A 120 1.53 -14.96 10.18
N ALA A 121 2.51 -15.83 10.46
CA ALA A 121 2.47 -16.74 11.59
C ALA A 121 2.49 -16.04 12.97
N GLN A 122 2.88 -14.75 13.03
CA GLN A 122 2.95 -13.97 14.28
C GLN A 122 1.67 -13.17 14.55
N PHE A 123 0.71 -13.19 13.63
CA PHE A 123 -0.53 -12.41 13.72
C PHE A 123 -1.76 -13.31 13.52
N SER A 124 -2.88 -12.93 14.13
CA SER A 124 -4.18 -13.60 13.94
C SER A 124 -4.65 -13.53 12.48
N SER A 125 -4.40 -12.42 11.81
CA SER A 125 -4.83 -12.18 10.43
C SER A 125 -3.80 -11.34 9.64
N CYS A 126 -3.95 -11.32 8.30
CA CYS A 126 -3.19 -10.36 7.49
C CYS A 126 -3.64 -8.92 7.76
N ASP A 127 -4.89 -8.69 8.13
CA ASP A 127 -5.43 -7.36 8.38
C ASP A 127 -4.74 -6.72 9.60
N ASP A 128 -4.56 -7.50 10.68
CA ASP A 128 -3.82 -7.07 11.87
C ASP A 128 -2.36 -6.71 11.53
N LEU A 129 -1.71 -7.55 10.72
CA LEU A 129 -0.35 -7.30 10.25
C LEU A 129 -0.27 -6.04 9.37
N ILE A 130 -1.23 -5.85 8.46
CA ILE A 130 -1.29 -4.66 7.59
C ILE A 130 -1.46 -3.40 8.43
N LEU A 131 -2.33 -3.41 9.44
CA LEU A 131 -2.53 -2.28 10.33
C LEU A 131 -1.27 -1.96 11.15
N ASP A 132 -0.58 -2.98 11.67
CA ASP A 132 0.68 -2.78 12.38
C ASP A 132 1.78 -2.18 11.48
N ILE A 133 1.96 -2.71 10.27
CA ILE A 133 2.88 -2.15 9.27
C ILE A 133 2.49 -0.70 8.93
N PHE A 134 1.19 -0.44 8.72
CA PHE A 134 0.69 0.89 8.42
C PHE A 134 1.02 1.89 9.55
N HIS A 135 0.81 1.51 10.81
CA HIS A 135 1.16 2.38 11.94
C HIS A 135 2.67 2.66 12.03
N LYS A 136 3.52 1.67 11.75
CA LYS A 136 4.98 1.89 11.68
C LYS A 136 5.34 2.85 10.54
N MET A 137 4.73 2.67 9.36
CA MET A 137 4.89 3.55 8.20
C MET A 137 4.43 4.99 8.48
N ASP A 138 3.23 5.17 9.07
CA ASP A 138 2.66 6.47 9.42
C ASP A 138 3.56 7.21 10.44
N ARG A 139 4.08 6.51 11.46
CA ARG A 139 5.06 7.10 12.38
C ARG A 139 6.30 7.63 11.67
N LEU A 140 6.86 6.85 10.74
CA LEU A 140 8.02 7.27 9.96
C LEU A 140 7.72 8.53 9.12
N LEU A 141 6.58 8.56 8.42
CA LEU A 141 6.16 9.74 7.64
C LEU A 141 5.96 10.98 8.51
N ARG A 142 5.43 10.82 9.73
CA ARG A 142 5.28 11.94 10.69
C ARG A 142 6.63 12.46 11.18
N HIS A 143 7.59 11.56 11.44
CA HIS A 143 8.95 11.96 11.83
C HIS A 143 9.70 12.72 10.73
N GLU A 144 9.40 12.46 9.45
CA GLU A 144 9.92 13.25 8.32
C GLU A 144 9.29 14.64 8.19
N GLY A 145 8.25 14.95 8.97
CA GLY A 145 7.57 16.25 8.90
C GLY A 145 6.55 16.37 7.76
N LEU A 146 6.24 15.28 7.04
CA LEU A 146 5.33 15.32 5.88
C LEU A 146 3.86 15.55 6.25
N PHE A 147 3.49 15.37 7.53
CA PHE A 147 2.09 15.50 8.00
C PHE A 147 1.95 16.23 9.36
N TYR A 148 2.82 17.21 9.65
CA TYR A 148 2.82 17.93 10.94
C TYR A 148 1.66 18.94 11.13
N HIS A 149 0.76 19.10 10.15
CA HIS A 149 -0.37 20.01 10.23
C HIS A 149 -1.65 19.40 9.64
N ARG A 150 -2.42 18.69 10.47
CA ARG A 150 -3.89 18.63 10.40
C ARG A 150 -4.48 18.10 11.69
#